data_AF-A0A5K1A6Z9-F1
#
_entry.id   AF-A0A5K1A6Z9-F1
#
_cell.length_a   1.000
_cell.length_b   1.000
_cell.length_c   1.000
_cell.angle_alpha   90.00
_cell.angle_beta   90.00
_cell.angle_gamma   90.00
#
_symmetry.space_group_name_H-M   'P 1'
#
loop_
_entity.id
_entity.type
_entity.pdbx_description
1 polymer ?
#
loop_
_entity_poly.entity_id
_entity_poly.type
_entity_poly.pdbx_seq_one_letter_code
_entity_poly.pdbx_strand_id
1 'polypeptide(L)'
;ENRTIAEIGNVFAVIQGSMEPDRYVLLGNHRDAWTYGAVDPNSGTAALLDIARRFKILLNHGWKPRRTIILCSWDAEEFGM
;
A
#
# COMPACT_ATOMS: atom_id res chain seq x y z
N GLU A 1 -10.29 -20.42 25.93
CA GLU A 1 -10.60 -19.60 24.73
C GLU A 1 -10.14 -20.35 23.50
N ASN A 2 -11.00 -20.48 22.49
CA ASN A 2 -10.63 -21.13 21.23
C ASN A 2 -9.98 -20.06 20.33
N ARG A 3 -8.65 -20.10 20.20
CA ARG A 3 -7.90 -19.13 19.39
C ARG A 3 -7.57 -19.75 18.04
N THR A 4 -8.03 -19.12 16.96
CA THR A 4 -7.64 -19.47 15.60
C THR A 4 -6.43 -18.63 15.20
N ILE A 5 -5.39 -19.27 14.67
CA ILE A 5 -4.23 -18.60 14.09
C ILE A 5 -4.38 -18.69 12.57
N ALA A 6 -4.25 -17.56 11.89
CA ALA A 6 -4.31 -17.45 10.43
C ALA A 6 -3.10 -16.67 9.92
N GLU A 7 -2.67 -17.00 8.70
CA GLU A 7 -1.66 -16.24 7.97
C GLU A 7 -2.31 -15.02 7.31
N ILE A 8 -1.60 -13.88 7.30
CA ILE A 8 -2.04 -12.63 6.66
C ILE A 8 -0.99 -12.17 5.64
N GLY A 9 -1.44 -11.49 4.59
CA GLY A 9 -0.62 -11.15 3.43
C GLY A 9 -0.53 -9.65 3.14
N ASN A 10 0.54 -9.02 3.59
CA ASN A 10 0.87 -7.64 3.23
C ASN A 10 1.58 -7.56 1.87
N VAL A 11 1.20 -6.60 1.04
CA VAL A 11 1.83 -6.36 -0.28
C VAL A 11 2.51 -5.01 -0.29
N PHE A 12 3.80 -5.00 -0.64
CA PHE A 12 4.60 -3.77 -0.74
C PHE A 12 5.17 -3.57 -2.14
N ALA A 13 5.00 -2.36 -2.68
CA ALA A 13 5.69 -1.93 -3.89
C ALA A 13 6.68 -0.81 -3.54
N VAL A 14 7.93 -0.94 -3.97
CA VAL A 14 9.01 -0.01 -3.63
C VAL A 14 9.45 0.76 -4.88
N ILE A 15 9.40 2.08 -4.80
CA ILE A 15 9.99 2.99 -5.78
C ILE A 15 11.22 3.61 -5.12
N GLN A 16 12.40 3.13 -5.50
CA GLN A 16 13.66 3.55 -4.88
C GLN A 16 13.95 5.04 -5.16
N GLY A 17 14.31 5.77 -4.09
CA GLY A 17 14.74 7.17 -4.18
C GLY A 17 16.09 7.33 -4.87
N SER A 18 16.29 8.44 -5.57
CA SER A 18 17.53 8.72 -6.32
C SER A 18 18.64 9.37 -5.50
N MET A 19 18.30 10.08 -4.41
CA MET A 19 19.28 10.84 -3.61
C MET A 19 19.34 10.37 -2.16
N GLU A 20 18.19 10.03 -1.58
CA GLU A 20 18.03 9.57 -0.20
C GLU A 20 17.27 8.24 -0.18
N PRO A 21 17.84 7.15 -0.75
CA PRO A 21 17.15 5.86 -0.89
C PRO A 21 16.80 5.19 0.46
N ASP A 22 17.45 5.62 1.54
CA ASP A 22 17.27 5.17 2.93
C ASP A 22 16.28 6.04 3.73
N ARG A 23 15.59 6.98 3.08
CA ARG A 23 14.50 7.76 3.67
C ARG A 23 13.19 7.36 2.99
N TYR A 24 12.17 7.08 3.79
CA TYR A 24 10.95 6.45 3.32
C TYR A 24 9.75 7.37 3.45
N VAL A 25 8.89 7.36 2.43
CA VAL A 25 7.52 7.87 2.50
C VAL A 25 6.60 6.68 2.26
N LEU A 26 5.83 6.29 3.28
CA LEU A 26 4.91 5.18 3.21
C LEU A 26 3.51 5.71 2.89
N LEU A 27 2.87 5.14 1.88
CA LEU A 27 1.45 5.36 1.59
C LEU A 27 0.75 4.01 1.74
N GLY A 28 -0.18 3.91 2.68
CA GLY A 28 -0.80 2.66 3.05
C GLY A 28 -2.31 2.72 3.09
N ASN A 29 -2.95 1.59 2.76
CA ASN A 29 -4.36 1.30 2.97
C ASN A 29 -4.51 -0.19 3.28
N HIS A 30 -5.44 -0.58 4.15
CA HIS A 30 -5.78 -2.00 4.31
C HIS A 30 -6.63 -2.49 3.13
N ARG A 31 -6.77 -3.80 2.99
CA ARG A 31 -7.44 -4.44 1.85
C ARG A 31 -8.49 -5.44 2.30
N ASP A 32 -8.32 -6.03 3.47
CA ASP A 32 -9.32 -6.87 4.10
C ASP A 32 -10.56 -6.06 4.49
N ALA A 33 -11.72 -6.71 4.45
CA ALA A 33 -13.00 -6.12 4.80
C ALA A 33 -13.87 -7.14 5.51
N TRP A 34 -14.77 -6.70 6.38
CA TRP A 34 -15.78 -7.60 6.97
C TRP A 34 -16.70 -8.25 5.94
N THR A 35 -17.04 -7.53 4.86
CA THR A 35 -17.95 -7.99 3.80
C THR A 35 -17.43 -7.58 2.42
N TYR A 36 -18.21 -6.81 1.65
CA TYR A 36 -17.80 -6.30 0.34
C TYR A 36 -16.85 -5.11 0.45
N GLY A 37 -16.93 -4.37 1.55
CA GLY A 37 -16.01 -3.28 1.88
C GLY A 37 -15.89 -2.17 0.85
N ALA A 38 -17.00 -1.78 0.19
CA ALA A 38 -16.96 -0.83 -0.92
C ALA A 38 -16.39 0.54 -0.52
N VAL A 39 -16.78 1.04 0.66
CA VAL A 39 -16.18 2.24 1.27
C VAL A 39 -14.94 1.82 2.02
N ASP A 40 -15.14 1.00 3.04
CA ASP A 40 -14.11 0.52 3.95
C ASP A 40 -13.72 -0.93 3.60
N PRO A 41 -12.53 -1.20 3.00
CA PRO A 41 -11.48 -0.25 2.63
C PRO A 41 -11.39 0.07 1.14
N ASN A 42 -12.23 -0.53 0.29
CA ASN A 42 -11.95 -0.62 -1.15
C ASN A 42 -11.93 0.73 -1.86
N SER A 43 -12.59 1.77 -1.32
CA SER A 43 -12.47 3.12 -1.86
C SER A 43 -11.04 3.68 -1.68
N GLY A 44 -10.39 3.40 -0.56
CA GLY A 44 -8.99 3.71 -0.30
C GLY A 44 -8.04 2.85 -1.13
N THR A 45 -8.34 1.57 -1.28
CA THR A 45 -7.56 0.66 -2.15
C THR A 45 -7.59 1.12 -3.60
N ALA A 46 -8.75 1.55 -4.10
CA ALA A 46 -8.89 2.11 -5.44
C ALA A 46 -8.04 3.39 -5.61
N ALA A 47 -8.04 4.29 -4.62
CA ALA A 47 -7.20 5.48 -4.65
C ALA A 47 -5.70 5.14 -4.63
N LEU A 48 -5.27 4.18 -3.79
CA LEU A 48 -3.88 3.73 -3.72
C LEU A 48 -3.41 3.13 -5.05
N LEU A 49 -4.24 2.31 -5.70
CA LEU A 49 -3.95 1.73 -7.01
C LEU A 49 -3.86 2.79 -8.12
N ASP A 50 -4.71 3.81 -8.10
CA ASP A 50 -4.62 4.90 -9.07
C ASP A 50 -3.35 5.74 -8.87
N ILE A 51 -2.95 5.99 -7.63
CA ILE A 51 -1.66 6.62 -7.30
C ILE A 51 -0.49 5.77 -7.83
N ALA A 52 -0.52 4.45 -7.63
CA ALA A 52 0.51 3.54 -8.15
C ALA A 52 0.63 3.64 -9.68
N ARG A 53 -0.50 3.65 -10.39
CA ARG A 53 -0.54 3.83 -11.85
C ARG A 53 0.07 5.17 -12.28
N ARG A 54 -0.26 6.27 -11.58
CA ARG A 54 0.29 7.60 -11.88
C ARG A 54 1.80 7.65 -11.66
N PHE A 55 2.31 7.05 -10.58
CA PHE A 55 3.75 6.93 -10.37
C PHE A 55 4.43 6.14 -11.49
N LYS A 56 3.82 5.05 -11.97
CA LYS A 56 4.36 4.30 -13.11
C LYS A 56 4.48 5.17 -14.37
N ILE A 57 3.50 6.03 -14.63
CA ILE A 57 3.57 6.99 -15.75
C ILE A 57 4.75 7.96 -15.55
N LEU A 58 4.89 8.55 -14.36
CA LEU A 58 6.00 9.48 -14.08
C LEU A 58 7.37 8.81 -14.25
N LEU A 59 7.54 7.59 -13.73
CA LEU A 59 8.76 6.81 -13.87
C LEU A 59 9.12 6.57 -15.35
N ASN A 60 8.12 6.25 -16.18
CA ASN A 60 8.32 6.07 -17.62
C ASN A 60 8.72 7.39 -18.33
N HIS A 61 8.42 8.55 -17.75
CA HIS A 61 8.86 9.87 -18.24
C HIS A 61 10.19 10.34 -17.63
N GLY A 62 10.91 9.45 -16.94
CA GLY A 62 12.24 9.75 -16.37
C GLY A 62 12.23 10.47 -15.02
N TRP A 63 11.04 10.73 -14.45
CA TRP A 63 10.96 11.22 -13.08
C TRP A 63 11.49 10.16 -12.12
N LYS A 64 12.23 10.59 -11.10
CA LYS A 64 12.67 9.75 -9.98
C LYS A 64 12.41 10.51 -8.68
N PRO A 65 11.78 9.88 -7.67
CA PRO A 65 11.58 10.54 -6.39
C PRO A 65 12.93 10.74 -5.69
N ARG A 66 13.05 11.81 -4.89
CA ARG A 66 14.26 12.04 -4.07
C ARG A 66 14.44 10.93 -3.03
N ARG A 67 13.34 10.56 -2.37
CA ARG A 67 13.24 9.56 -1.29
C ARG A 67 12.52 8.31 -1.78
N THR A 68 12.73 7.19 -1.11
CA THR A 68 12.05 5.94 -1.46
C THR A 68 10.56 6.03 -1.08
N ILE A 69 9.68 5.72 -2.03
CA ILE A 69 8.25 5.62 -1.80
C ILE A 69 7.89 4.15 -1.66
N ILE A 70 7.14 3.80 -0.61
CA ILE A 70 6.65 2.44 -0.38
C ILE A 70 5.12 2.49 -0.36
N LEU A 71 4.50 1.81 -1.31
CA LEU A 71 3.05 1.62 -1.34
C LEU A 71 2.73 0.33 -0.58
N CYS A 72 1.84 0.42 0.41
CA CYS A 72 1.56 -0.65 1.37
C CYS A 72 0.08 -1.04 1.27
N SER A 73 -0.20 -2.29 0.92
CA SER A 73 -1.55 -2.87 1.01
C SER A 73 -1.57 -3.85 2.17
N TRP A 74 -2.15 -3.40 3.27
CA TRP A 74 -2.22 -4.14 4.52
C TRP A 74 -3.36 -5.15 4.52
N ASP A 75 -3.23 -6.21 5.30
CA ASP A 75 -4.22 -7.26 5.50
C ASP A 75 -4.53 -7.38 7.00
N ALA A 76 -5.71 -7.89 7.31
CA ALA A 76 -6.25 -8.06 8.67
C ALA A 76 -6.34 -6.81 9.56
N GLU A 77 -6.46 -5.61 8.98
CA GLU A 77 -6.66 -4.37 9.77
C GLU A 77 -7.97 -4.43 10.58
N GLU A 78 -9.01 -5.04 10.02
CA GLU A 78 -10.34 -5.17 10.65
C GLU A 78 -10.29 -5.96 11.96
N PHE A 79 -9.20 -6.72 12.17
CA PHE A 79 -8.96 -7.52 13.37
C PHE A 79 -8.08 -6.83 14.42
N GLY A 80 -7.70 -5.56 14.21
CA GLY A 80 -7.05 -4.73 15.23
C GLY A 80 -5.68 -4.13 14.87
N MET A 81 -5.54 -3.63 13.63
CA MET A 81 -4.34 -2.99 13.04
C MET A 81 -3.08 -3.84 12.91
#